data_AF-A0A661TIJ5-F1
#
_entry.id   AF-A0A661TIJ5-F1
#
_cell.length_a   1.000
_cell.length_b   1.000
_cell.length_c   1.000
_cell.angle_alpha   90.00
_cell.angle_beta   90.00
_cell.angle_gamma   90.00
#
_symmetry.space_group_name_H-M   'P 1'
#
loop_
_entity.id
_entity.type
_entity.pdbx_description
1 polymer ?
#
loop_
_entity_poly.entity_id
_entity_poly.type
_entity_poly.pdbx_seq_one_letter_code
_entity_poly.pdbx_strand_id
1 'polypeptide(L)'
;MLPKHKEQKVAVLIDVQNLYHSAKNLYGAKVNFKEILKVAVGGRKLIRAFGYVVRTKTGEEKPFFEALTNLGIETRVRDLQEFYGGMKKADWDVGITIDAIRIAEDINVIVLVSGDGDFLQLVEYLQNQGKRVEVVAFGKSASSKLREKADEFLDLGETPNKYLLKNKK
;
A
#
# COMPACT_ATOMS: atom_id res chain seq x y z
N MET A 1 13.08 15.63 -6.02
CA MET A 1 12.99 14.42 -5.15
C MET A 1 13.82 14.66 -3.90
N LEU A 2 13.24 14.43 -2.73
CA LEU A 2 13.97 14.51 -1.46
C LEU A 2 14.99 13.37 -1.36
N PRO A 3 16.21 13.61 -0.84
CA PRO A 3 17.24 12.59 -0.75
C PRO A 3 16.79 11.39 0.09
N LYS A 4 17.11 10.17 -0.38
CA LYS A 4 16.84 8.89 0.34
C LYS A 4 18.14 8.38 0.93
N HIS A 5 18.28 8.47 2.25
CA HIS A 5 19.48 8.02 2.95
C HIS A 5 19.36 6.53 3.28
N LYS A 6 20.40 5.74 3.00
CA LYS A 6 20.39 4.27 3.20
C LYS A 6 20.03 3.85 4.63
N GLU A 7 20.40 4.66 5.62
CA GLU A 7 20.17 4.39 7.03
C GLU A 7 18.73 4.68 7.50
N GLN A 8 17.89 5.29 6.66
CA GLN A 8 16.48 5.50 6.99
C GLN A 8 15.79 4.17 7.24
N LYS A 9 15.14 4.06 8.39
CA LYS A 9 14.23 2.98 8.74
C LYS A 9 12.88 3.20 8.05
N VAL A 10 12.44 2.24 7.26
CA VAL A 10 11.24 2.34 6.42
C VAL A 10 10.20 1.30 6.85
N ALA A 11 8.96 1.75 7.01
CA ALA A 11 7.79 0.89 7.03
C ALA A 11 7.01 1.04 5.72
N VAL A 12 6.52 -0.08 5.18
CA VAL A 12 5.68 -0.08 3.96
C VAL A 12 4.30 -0.62 4.33
N LEU A 13 3.25 0.16 4.09
CA LEU A 13 1.86 -0.23 4.35
C LEU A 13 1.12 -0.33 3.03
N ILE A 14 0.70 -1.54 2.66
CA ILE A 14 0.15 -1.85 1.34
C ILE A 14 -1.34 -2.12 1.44
N ASP A 15 -2.12 -1.18 0.93
CA ASP A 15 -3.54 -1.39 0.68
C ASP A 15 -3.70 -2.23 -0.60
N VAL A 16 -3.78 -3.54 -0.40
CA VAL A 16 -3.79 -4.50 -1.51
C VAL A 16 -5.07 -4.38 -2.32
N GLN A 17 -6.19 -4.06 -1.69
CA GLN A 17 -7.46 -3.91 -2.39
C GLN A 17 -7.44 -2.66 -3.28
N ASN A 18 -7.02 -1.51 -2.75
CA ASN A 18 -6.94 -0.28 -3.54
C ASN A 18 -6.06 -0.48 -4.78
N LEU A 19 -4.85 -1.03 -4.62
CA LEU A 19 -3.97 -1.28 -5.77
C LEU A 19 -4.51 -2.31 -6.75
N TYR A 20 -5.15 -3.38 -6.26
CA TYR A 20 -5.74 -4.39 -7.14
C TYR A 20 -6.87 -3.79 -7.99
N HIS A 21 -7.77 -3.01 -7.38
CA HIS A 21 -8.86 -2.34 -8.09
C HIS A 21 -8.33 -1.34 -9.11
N SER A 22 -7.34 -0.52 -8.75
CA SER A 22 -6.71 0.42 -9.67
C SER A 22 -6.04 -0.27 -10.86
N ALA A 23 -5.25 -1.31 -10.62
CA ALA A 23 -4.57 -2.06 -11.69
C ALA A 23 -5.55 -2.76 -12.63
N LYS A 24 -6.61 -3.37 -12.07
CA LYS A 24 -7.65 -4.04 -12.85
C LYS A 24 -8.43 -3.04 -13.71
N ASN A 25 -8.86 -1.91 -13.14
CA ASN A 25 -9.70 -0.94 -13.84
C ASN A 25 -8.92 -0.14 -14.90
N LEU A 26 -7.67 0.23 -14.60
CA LEU A 26 -6.86 1.06 -15.50
C LEU A 26 -6.13 0.25 -16.57
N TYR A 27 -5.75 -1.00 -16.27
CA TYR A 27 -4.83 -1.77 -17.12
C TYR A 27 -5.27 -3.23 -17.37
N GLY A 28 -6.34 -3.72 -16.73
CA GLY A 28 -6.79 -5.11 -16.88
C GLY A 28 -5.75 -6.15 -16.44
N ALA A 29 -4.84 -5.78 -15.53
CA ALA A 29 -3.69 -6.59 -15.16
C ALA A 29 -3.55 -6.78 -13.64
N LYS A 30 -2.80 -7.80 -13.23
CA LYS A 30 -2.47 -8.05 -11.82
C LYS A 30 -1.25 -7.23 -11.39
N VAL A 31 -1.21 -6.86 -10.11
CA VAL A 31 -0.13 -6.06 -9.52
C VAL A 31 1.11 -6.91 -9.25
N ASN A 32 2.29 -6.35 -9.52
CA ASN A 32 3.59 -6.92 -9.18
C ASN A 32 4.11 -6.34 -7.85
N PHE A 33 3.65 -6.90 -6.73
CA PHE A 33 4.01 -6.43 -5.38
C PHE A 33 5.51 -6.51 -5.08
N LYS A 34 6.26 -7.40 -5.74
CA LYS A 34 7.71 -7.49 -5.58
C LYS A 34 8.43 -6.21 -6.04
N GLU A 35 8.09 -5.73 -7.23
CA GLU A 35 8.72 -4.51 -7.77
C GLU A 35 8.23 -3.25 -7.05
N ILE A 36 6.97 -3.25 -6.56
CA ILE A 36 6.43 -2.18 -5.73
C ILE A 36 7.16 -2.10 -4.39
N LEU A 37 7.31 -3.22 -3.68
CA LEU A 37 8.05 -3.26 -2.41
C LEU A 37 9.50 -2.80 -2.62
N LYS A 38 10.14 -3.26 -3.70
CA LYS A 38 11.51 -2.87 -4.04
C LYS A 38 11.66 -1.36 -4.23
N VAL A 39 10.76 -0.73 -4.98
CA VAL A 39 10.83 0.73 -5.24
C VAL A 39 10.41 1.54 -4.02
N ALA A 40 9.43 1.07 -3.24
CA ALA A 40 9.02 1.66 -1.97
C ALA A 40 10.19 1.70 -0.97
N VAL A 41 10.93 0.59 -0.83
CA VAL A 41 12.11 0.54 0.06
C VAL A 41 13.23 1.42 -0.47
N GLY A 42 13.48 1.42 -1.78
CA GLY A 42 14.46 2.33 -2.40
C GLY A 42 15.89 2.16 -1.89
N GLY A 43 16.28 0.94 -1.48
CA GLY A 43 17.62 0.64 -0.96
C GLY A 43 17.88 1.09 0.48
N ARG A 44 16.82 1.43 1.23
CA ARG A 44 16.87 1.81 2.66
C ARG A 44 16.66 0.60 3.57
N LYS A 45 16.78 0.79 4.88
CA LYS A 45 16.54 -0.27 5.88
C LYS A 45 15.04 -0.53 6.05
N LEU A 46 14.53 -1.55 5.37
CA LEU A 46 13.16 -2.04 5.59
C LEU A 46 13.05 -2.62 7.01
N ILE A 47 12.14 -2.05 7.82
CA ILE A 47 11.84 -2.55 9.17
C ILE A 47 10.66 -3.51 9.13
N ARG A 48 9.55 -3.11 8.51
CA ARG A 48 8.38 -3.97 8.27
C ARG A 48 7.65 -3.60 6.98
N ALA A 49 7.03 -4.58 6.36
CA ALA A 49 6.09 -4.39 5.27
C ALA A 49 4.78 -5.10 5.63
N PHE A 50 3.68 -4.35 5.70
CA PHE A 50 2.35 -4.89 5.96
C PHE A 50 1.53 -4.90 4.68
N GLY A 51 0.90 -6.04 4.39
CA GLY A 51 -0.05 -6.22 3.29
C GLY A 51 -1.45 -6.41 3.84
N TYR A 52 -2.33 -5.43 3.63
CA TYR A 52 -3.70 -5.44 4.14
C TYR A 52 -4.61 -6.11 3.12
N VAL A 53 -5.06 -7.32 3.46
CA VAL A 53 -5.79 -8.21 2.55
C VAL A 53 -7.15 -8.60 3.12
N VAL A 54 -8.07 -8.96 2.22
CA VAL A 54 -9.41 -9.41 2.59
C VAL A 54 -9.59 -10.85 2.18
N ARG A 55 -10.03 -11.67 3.14
CA ARG A 55 -10.35 -13.08 2.91
C ARG A 55 -11.83 -13.22 2.58
N THR A 56 -12.12 -13.90 1.47
CA THR A 56 -13.49 -14.25 1.11
C THR A 56 -13.84 -15.63 1.69
N LYS A 57 -15.14 -15.99 1.62
CA LYS A 57 -15.62 -17.29 2.10
C LYS A 57 -15.08 -18.48 1.28
N THR A 58 -14.70 -18.27 0.02
CA THR A 58 -14.18 -19.34 -0.84
C THR A 58 -12.73 -19.69 -0.51
N GLY A 59 -11.95 -18.72 -0.02
CA GLY A 59 -10.56 -18.91 0.39
C GLY A 59 -9.60 -19.12 -0.78
N GLU A 60 -10.01 -18.76 -2.00
CA GLU A 60 -9.20 -18.85 -3.22
C GLU A 60 -7.96 -17.94 -3.19
N GLU A 61 -7.91 -16.99 -2.26
CA GLU A 61 -6.85 -16.00 -2.10
C GLU A 61 -5.65 -16.53 -1.31
N LYS A 62 -5.74 -17.72 -0.70
CA LYS A 62 -4.64 -18.29 0.11
C LYS A 62 -3.29 -18.33 -0.63
N PRO A 63 -3.18 -18.82 -1.89
CA PRO A 63 -1.90 -18.83 -2.59
C PRO A 63 -1.34 -17.43 -2.82
N PHE A 64 -2.22 -16.43 -2.97
CA PHE A 64 -1.81 -15.04 -3.10
C PHE A 64 -1.26 -14.48 -1.78
N PHE A 65 -1.87 -14.80 -0.64
CA PHE A 65 -1.35 -14.39 0.68
C PHE A 65 0.00 -15.05 0.99
N GLU A 66 0.17 -16.31 0.63
CA GLU A 66 1.46 -17.02 0.72
C GLU A 66 2.52 -16.36 -0.16
N ALA A 67 2.17 -15.98 -1.40
CA ALA A 67 3.07 -15.26 -2.29
C ALA A 67 3.52 -13.91 -1.69
N LEU A 68 2.62 -13.14 -1.06
CA LEU A 68 3.00 -11.91 -0.34
C LEU A 68 3.95 -12.20 0.82
N THR A 69 3.65 -13.22 1.62
CA THR A 69 4.47 -13.62 2.77
C THR A 69 5.88 -14.03 2.33
N ASN A 70 6.01 -14.77 1.22
CA ASN A 70 7.29 -15.15 0.63
C ASN A 70 8.11 -13.96 0.09
N LEU A 71 7.47 -12.81 -0.14
CA LEU A 71 8.15 -11.55 -0.46
C LEU A 71 8.60 -10.77 0.78
N GLY A 72 8.34 -11.28 1.99
CA GLY A 72 8.60 -10.59 3.25
C GLY A 72 7.52 -9.57 3.62
N ILE A 73 6.32 -9.67 3.03
CA ILE A 73 5.17 -8.83 3.35
C ILE A 73 4.30 -9.56 4.39
N GLU A 74 4.25 -9.03 5.60
CA GLU A 74 3.40 -9.53 6.68
C GLU A 74 1.93 -9.26 6.36
N THR A 75 1.13 -10.32 6.18
CA THR A 75 -0.27 -10.17 5.80
C THR A 75 -1.17 -9.86 7.00
N ARG A 76 -1.93 -8.77 6.93
CA ARG A 76 -3.01 -8.43 7.84
C ARG A 76 -4.32 -8.83 7.18
N VAL A 77 -5.01 -9.83 7.73
CA VAL A 77 -6.20 -10.44 7.11
C VAL A 77 -7.47 -9.99 7.81
N ARG A 78 -8.43 -9.49 7.03
CA ARG A 78 -9.79 -9.14 7.49
C ARG A 78 -10.77 -10.01 6.74
N ASP A 79 -11.74 -10.58 7.45
CA ASP A 79 -12.81 -11.34 6.82
C ASP A 79 -13.84 -10.40 6.19
N LEU A 80 -14.30 -10.74 4.99
CA LEU A 80 -15.35 -9.99 4.31
C LEU A 80 -16.63 -10.00 5.15
N GLN A 81 -17.02 -8.84 5.69
CA GLN A 81 -18.25 -8.71 6.47
C GLN A 81 -19.43 -8.47 5.55
N GLU A 82 -20.48 -9.26 5.73
CA GLU A 82 -21.78 -9.10 5.07
C GLU A 82 -22.74 -8.49 6.09
N PHE A 83 -23.19 -7.26 5.85
CA PHE A 83 -24.12 -6.55 6.72
C PHE A 83 -25.56 -6.90 6.38
N TYR A 84 -26.46 -6.74 7.36
CA TYR A 84 -27.90 -6.79 7.13
C TYR A 84 -28.28 -5.78 6.04
N GLY A 85 -28.86 -6.27 4.94
CA GLY A 85 -29.10 -5.49 3.72
C GLY A 85 -28.20 -5.84 2.53
N GLY A 86 -27.28 -6.80 2.67
CA GLY A 86 -26.46 -7.32 1.57
C GLY A 86 -25.22 -6.48 1.23
N MET A 87 -25.00 -5.37 1.96
CA MET A 87 -23.80 -4.55 1.80
C MET A 87 -22.58 -5.32 2.32
N LYS A 88 -21.53 -5.39 1.50
CA LYS A 88 -20.25 -6.01 1.87
C LYS A 88 -19.23 -4.91 2.11
N LYS A 89 -18.61 -4.89 3.29
CA LYS A 89 -17.50 -3.97 3.60
C LYS A 89 -16.34 -4.75 4.18
N ALA A 90 -15.14 -4.39 3.73
CA ALA A 90 -13.89 -4.85 4.29
C ALA A 90 -12.76 -3.86 3.95
N ASP A 91 -13.01 -2.56 4.07
CA ASP A 91 -11.92 -1.58 3.99
C ASP A 91 -10.91 -1.81 5.12
N TRP A 92 -9.70 -1.30 4.93
CA TRP A 92 -8.62 -1.43 5.90
C TRP A 92 -8.20 -0.09 6.48
N ASP A 93 -8.89 1.00 6.13
CA ASP A 93 -8.44 2.37 6.36
C ASP A 93 -8.11 2.65 7.82
N VAL A 94 -9.01 2.23 8.72
CA VAL A 94 -8.79 2.34 10.18
C VAL A 94 -7.62 1.47 10.64
N GLY A 95 -7.52 0.23 10.15
CA GLY A 95 -6.45 -0.68 10.56
C GLY A 95 -5.07 -0.21 10.09
N ILE A 96 -4.97 0.25 8.84
CA ILE A 96 -3.78 0.87 8.26
C ILE A 96 -3.40 2.10 9.07
N THR A 97 -4.36 2.98 9.38
CA THR A 97 -4.15 4.19 10.18
C THR A 97 -3.55 3.87 11.55
N ILE A 98 -4.15 2.92 12.28
CA ILE A 98 -3.67 2.54 13.61
C ILE A 98 -2.27 1.91 13.56
N ASP A 99 -2.01 1.02 12.60
CA ASP A 99 -0.69 0.39 12.46
C ASP A 99 0.37 1.42 12.04
N ALA A 100 0.03 2.37 11.16
CA ALA A 100 0.94 3.44 10.74
C ALA A 100 1.36 4.32 11.93
N ILE A 101 0.40 4.71 12.78
CA ILE A 101 0.65 5.49 13.99
C ILE A 101 1.54 4.70 14.95
N ARG A 102 1.25 3.42 15.18
CA ARG A 102 2.02 2.57 16.10
C ARG A 102 3.46 2.37 15.64
N ILE A 103 3.67 2.08 14.36
CA ILE A 103 5.02 1.84 13.85
C ILE A 103 5.83 3.13 13.69
N ALA A 104 5.16 4.29 13.65
CA ALA A 104 5.79 5.57 13.45
C ALA A 104 6.93 5.82 14.44
N GLU A 105 6.80 5.40 15.70
CA GLU A 105 7.79 5.61 16.76
C GLU A 105 9.18 5.05 16.40
N ASP A 106 9.23 3.91 15.72
CA ASP A 106 10.47 3.16 15.43
C ASP A 106 11.10 3.45 14.07
N ILE A 107 10.42 4.22 13.22
CA ILE A 107 10.79 4.43 11.82
C ILE A 107 11.07 5.91 11.51
N ASN A 108 11.69 6.14 10.36
CA ASN A 108 11.91 7.49 9.82
C ASN A 108 10.96 7.79 8.65
N VAL A 109 10.62 6.78 7.84
CA VAL A 109 9.83 6.92 6.62
C VAL A 109 8.69 5.92 6.61
N ILE A 110 7.48 6.40 6.33
CA ILE A 110 6.31 5.59 6.06
C ILE A 110 6.03 5.66 4.57
N VAL A 111 5.96 4.51 3.91
CA VAL A 111 5.52 4.41 2.52
C VAL A 111 4.11 3.82 2.51
N LEU A 112 3.14 4.68 2.22
CA LEU A 112 1.74 4.29 2.04
C LEU A 112 1.52 3.90 0.58
N VAL A 113 1.29 2.61 0.34
CA VAL A 113 0.97 2.09 -0.98
C VAL A 113 -0.55 2.04 -1.13
N SER A 114 -1.15 3.21 -1.35
CA SER A 114 -2.58 3.41 -1.63
C SER A 114 -2.79 4.75 -2.33
N GLY A 115 -3.81 4.83 -3.18
CA GLY A 115 -4.26 6.09 -3.78
C GLY A 115 -5.43 6.75 -3.02
N ASP A 116 -5.88 6.16 -1.92
CA ASP A 116 -7.10 6.59 -1.22
C ASP A 116 -6.95 7.94 -0.51
N GLY A 117 -7.87 8.86 -0.80
CA GLY A 117 -7.90 10.20 -0.21
C GLY A 117 -8.23 10.21 1.28
N ASP A 118 -8.82 9.14 1.82
CA ASP A 118 -9.20 9.04 3.24
C ASP A 118 -7.98 8.94 4.16
N PHE A 119 -6.78 8.69 3.62
CA PHE A 119 -5.52 8.74 4.37
C PHE A 119 -4.93 10.14 4.51
N LEU A 120 -5.56 11.20 3.97
CA LEU A 120 -5.01 12.56 4.02
C LEU A 120 -4.66 13.00 5.46
N GLN A 121 -5.59 12.78 6.39
CA GLN A 121 -5.41 13.14 7.81
C GLN A 121 -4.30 12.30 8.47
N LEU A 122 -4.13 11.04 8.06
CA LEU A 122 -3.03 10.21 8.52
C LEU A 122 -1.68 10.76 8.04
N VAL A 123 -1.56 11.14 6.76
CA VAL A 123 -0.35 11.77 6.22
C VAL A 123 0.02 13.01 7.03
N GLU A 124 -0.96 13.90 7.27
CA GLU A 124 -0.77 15.11 8.06
C GLU A 124 -0.29 14.83 9.48
N TYR A 125 -0.93 13.87 10.14
CA TYR A 125 -0.57 13.49 11.49
C TYR A 125 0.87 12.98 11.57
N LEU A 126 1.27 12.08 10.66
CA LEU A 126 2.60 11.48 10.64
C LEU A 126 3.70 12.51 10.34
N GLN A 127 3.43 13.44 9.42
CA GLN A 127 4.33 14.56 9.13
C GLN A 127 4.54 15.46 10.35
N ASN A 128 3.46 15.74 11.11
CA ASN A 128 3.55 16.49 12.35
C ASN A 128 4.37 15.77 13.44
N GLN A 129 4.47 14.43 13.37
CA GLN A 129 5.36 13.61 14.21
C GLN A 129 6.80 13.54 13.66
N GLY A 130 7.15 14.35 12.66
CA GLY A 130 8.47 14.40 12.06
C GLY A 130 8.79 13.20 11.16
N LYS A 131 7.79 12.43 10.72
CA LYS A 131 7.97 11.30 9.80
C LYS A 131 7.85 11.79 8.37
N ARG A 132 8.72 11.27 7.49
CA ARG A 132 8.53 11.43 6.05
C ARG A 132 7.48 10.44 5.59
N VAL A 133 6.50 10.92 4.83
CA VAL A 133 5.42 10.11 4.28
C VAL A 133 5.50 10.11 2.76
N GLU A 134 5.77 8.95 2.20
CA GLU A 134 5.80 8.72 0.75
C GLU A 134 4.54 7.97 0.35
N VAL A 135 3.95 8.33 -0.79
CA VAL A 135 2.79 7.65 -1.35
C VAL A 135 3.17 6.95 -2.65
N VAL A 136 2.76 5.71 -2.80
CA VAL A 136 2.98 4.90 -4.00
C VAL A 136 1.62 4.43 -4.52
N ALA A 137 1.21 4.89 -5.70
CA ALA A 137 -0.09 4.55 -6.26
C ALA A 137 -0.10 4.65 -7.79
N PHE A 138 -1.17 4.18 -8.42
CA PHE A 138 -1.45 4.53 -9.81
C PHE A 138 -2.07 5.93 -9.84
N GLY A 139 -1.33 6.91 -10.36
CA GLY A 139 -1.69 8.33 -10.26
C GLY A 139 -3.04 8.69 -10.86
N LYS A 140 -3.47 7.98 -11.92
CA LYS A 140 -4.81 8.16 -12.54
C LYS A 140 -5.98 7.82 -11.60
N SER A 141 -5.75 7.01 -10.56
CA SER A 141 -6.76 6.63 -9.58
C SER A 141 -6.53 7.23 -8.19
N ALA A 142 -5.45 7.99 -8.01
CA ALA A 142 -5.08 8.53 -6.71
C ALA A 142 -5.73 9.89 -6.46
N SER A 143 -6.06 10.17 -5.19
CA SER A 143 -6.52 11.48 -4.76
C SER A 143 -5.46 12.56 -5.02
N SER A 144 -5.87 13.66 -5.68
CA SER A 144 -4.97 14.80 -5.93
C SER A 144 -4.49 15.43 -4.62
N LYS A 145 -5.37 15.55 -3.62
CA LYS A 145 -5.02 16.08 -2.30
C LYS A 145 -3.98 15.21 -1.60
N LEU A 146 -4.12 13.88 -1.69
CA LEU A 146 -3.14 12.96 -1.11
C LEU A 146 -1.77 13.11 -1.81
N ARG A 147 -1.79 13.21 -3.14
CA ARG A 147 -0.59 13.43 -3.95
C ARG A 147 0.13 14.73 -3.60
N GLU A 148 -0.62 15.81 -3.39
CA GLU A 148 -0.08 17.12 -3.01
C GLU A 148 0.46 17.13 -1.57
N LYS A 149 -0.16 16.37 -0.67
CA LYS A 149 0.24 16.34 0.74
C LYS A 149 1.48 15.49 1.03
N ALA A 150 1.65 14.38 0.30
CA ALA A 150 2.77 13.47 0.49
C ALA A 150 4.12 14.18 0.27
N ASP A 151 5.14 13.84 1.06
CA ASP A 151 6.50 14.36 0.87
C ASP A 151 7.10 13.90 -0.47
N GLU A 152 6.65 12.74 -0.95
CA GLU A 152 6.96 12.20 -2.26
C GLU A 152 5.81 11.34 -2.76
N PHE A 153 5.42 11.51 -4.02
CA PHE A 153 4.45 10.67 -4.69
C PHE A 153 5.12 9.92 -5.85
N LEU A 154 5.10 8.59 -5.80
CA LEU A 154 5.61 7.73 -6.86
C LEU A 154 4.43 7.17 -7.66
N ASP A 155 4.33 7.62 -8.90
CA ASP A 155 3.28 7.17 -9.82
C ASP A 155 3.69 5.86 -10.53
N LEU A 156 3.05 4.76 -10.13
CA LEU A 156 3.21 3.45 -10.78
C LEU A 156 2.77 3.46 -12.25
N GLY A 157 1.90 4.40 -12.62
CA GLY A 157 1.37 4.58 -13.97
C GLY A 157 2.36 5.18 -14.96
N GLU A 158 3.49 5.73 -14.51
CA GLU A 158 4.57 6.22 -15.40
C GLU A 158 5.33 5.06 -16.06
N THR A 159 5.49 3.93 -15.35
CA THR A 159 6.18 2.73 -15.86
C THR A 159 5.39 1.45 -15.53
N PRO A 160 4.14 1.32 -16.03
CA PRO A 160 3.19 0.30 -15.59
C PRO A 160 3.67 -1.13 -15.88
N ASN A 161 4.42 -1.33 -16.96
CA ASN A 161 4.98 -2.64 -17.34
C ASN A 161 5.92 -3.25 -16.28
N LYS A 162 6.48 -2.44 -15.38
CA LYS A 162 7.33 -2.91 -14.27
C LYS A 162 6.49 -3.37 -13.07
N TYR A 163 5.39 -2.67 -12.81
CA TYR A 163 4.55 -2.85 -11.62
C TYR A 163 3.29 -3.68 -11.87
N LEU A 164 3.09 -4.13 -13.10
CA LEU A 164 2.04 -5.05 -13.50
C LEU A 164 2.66 -6.38 -13.95
N LEU A 165 2.02 -7.48 -13.57
CA LEU A 165 2.38 -8.81 -14.07
C LEU A 165 1.91 -8.93 -15.52
N LYS A 166 2.81 -9.38 -16.40
CA LYS A 166 2.44 -9.72 -17.78
C LYS A 166 1.47 -10.89 -17.73
N ASN A 167 0.27 -10.72 -18.30
CA ASN A 167 -0.59 -11.87 -18.57
C ASN A 167 0.19 -12.77 -19.54
N LYS A 168 0.53 -14.00 -19.12
CA LYS A 168 0.97 -15.02 -20.05
C LYS A 168 -0.22 -15.26 -20.98
N LYS A 169 -0.09 -14.85 -22.24
CA LYS A 169 -0.94 -15.37 -23.32
C LYS A 169 -0.62 -16.84 -23.53
#